data_AF-A0A9D4HAF6-F1
#
_entry.id   AF-A0A9D4HAF6-F1
#
_cell.length_a   1.000
_cell.length_b   1.000
_cell.length_c   1.000
_cell.angle_alpha   90.00
_cell.angle_beta   90.00
_cell.angle_gamma   90.00
#
_symmetry.space_group_name_H-M   'P 1'
#
loop_
_entity.id
_entity.type
_entity.pdbx_description
1 polymer ?
#
loop_
_entity_poly.entity_id
_entity_poly.type
_entity_poly.pdbx_seq_one_letter_code
_entity_poly.pdbx_strand_id
1 'polypeptide(L)'
;MEESTRHKWVNNATVDESVYAATVDDNVYDATVDSSVNDTTEDNNVNDATVDDTVYDATVDNTVNDATVNDSVSDATVDDSVYDATVDDSIYEEEKKRLRQY
;
A
#
# COMPACT_ATOMS: atom_id res chain seq x y z
N MET A 1 0.03 -19.08 -8.82
CA MET A 1 0.32 -17.85 -8.09
C MET A 1 0.55 -16.80 -9.15
N GLU A 2 -0.29 -15.77 -9.16
CA GLU A 2 -0.12 -14.62 -10.05
C GLU A 2 0.75 -13.61 -9.31
N GLU A 3 1.81 -13.19 -9.99
CA GLU A 3 2.76 -12.17 -9.56
C GLU A 3 2.65 -11.02 -10.57
N SER A 4 2.54 -9.79 -10.07
CA SER A 4 2.40 -8.59 -10.89
C SER A 4 3.61 -7.69 -10.70
N THR A 5 4.12 -7.13 -11.80
CA THR A 5 5.14 -6.09 -11.74
C THR A 5 4.68 -4.92 -12.59
N ARG A 6 4.65 -3.72 -12.01
CA ARG A 6 4.27 -2.50 -12.72
C ARG A 6 5.30 -1.41 -12.50
N HIS A 7 5.55 -0.67 -13.58
CA HIS A 7 6.30 0.57 -13.53
C HIS A 7 5.69 1.56 -14.51
N LYS A 8 5.26 2.72 -14.03
CA LYS A 8 4.43 3.63 -14.82
C LYS A 8 4.67 5.09 -14.45
N TRP A 9 4.65 5.93 -15.47
CA TRP A 9 4.63 7.38 -15.34
C TRP A 9 3.42 7.91 -16.11
N VAL A 10 2.38 8.35 -15.40
CA VAL A 10 1.14 8.82 -16.04
C VAL A 10 0.49 9.97 -15.30
N ASN A 11 -0.37 10.71 -16.01
CA ASN A 11 -1.18 11.74 -15.38
C ASN A 11 -2.39 11.18 -14.64
N ASN A 12 -2.96 10.05 -15.08
CA ASN A 12 -4.08 9.41 -14.41
C ASN A 12 -3.94 7.89 -14.48
N ALA A 13 -4.14 7.21 -13.35
CA ALA A 13 -4.17 5.77 -13.24
C ALA A 13 -5.41 5.30 -12.46
N THR A 14 -6.03 4.23 -12.95
CA THR A 14 -7.01 3.45 -12.19
C THR A 14 -6.52 2.02 -12.14
N VAL A 15 -6.45 1.46 -10.94
CA VAL A 15 -5.99 0.11 -10.66
C VAL A 15 -7.08 -0.64 -9.91
N ASP A 16 -7.35 -1.86 -10.36
CA ASP A 16 -8.18 -2.86 -9.69
C ASP A 16 -7.44 -4.20 -9.85
N GLU A 17 -6.84 -4.69 -8.77
CA GLU A 17 -6.07 -5.93 -8.82
C GLU A 17 -6.18 -6.81 -7.56
N SER A 18 -6.15 -8.13 -7.77
CA SER A 18 -6.09 -9.11 -6.70
C SER A 18 -5.01 -10.13 -7.04
N VAL A 19 -3.85 -10.06 -6.40
CA VAL A 19 -2.68 -10.90 -6.74
C VAL A 19 -2.03 -11.51 -5.50
N TYR A 20 -1.22 -12.55 -5.71
CA TYR A 20 -0.49 -13.14 -4.60
C TYR A 20 0.72 -12.30 -4.21
N ALA A 21 1.45 -11.78 -5.21
CA ALA A 21 2.60 -10.92 -5.01
C ALA A 21 2.59 -9.75 -6.00
N ALA A 22 2.97 -8.56 -5.55
CA ALA A 22 3.09 -7.38 -6.38
C ALA A 22 4.41 -6.64 -6.14
N THR A 23 4.93 -6.02 -7.19
CA THR A 23 5.97 -5.00 -7.10
C THR A 23 5.57 -3.82 -7.97
N VAL A 24 5.45 -2.65 -7.35
CA VAL A 24 4.94 -1.43 -7.99
C VAL A 24 5.94 -0.29 -7.81
N ASP A 25 6.27 0.38 -8.91
CA ASP A 25 7.07 1.62 -8.92
C ASP A 25 6.39 2.61 -9.87
N ASP A 26 5.50 3.44 -9.33
CA ASP A 26 4.67 4.33 -10.12
C ASP A 26 4.83 5.80 -9.71
N ASN A 27 4.79 6.68 -10.71
CA ASN A 27 4.67 8.12 -10.51
C ASN A 27 3.40 8.59 -11.21
N VAL A 28 2.45 9.08 -10.42
CA VAL A 28 1.10 9.36 -10.88
C VAL A 28 0.64 10.73 -10.41
N TYR A 29 -0.01 11.50 -11.29
CA TYR A 29 -0.59 12.78 -10.86
C TYR A 29 -1.92 12.58 -10.11
N ASP A 30 -2.78 11.69 -10.61
CA ASP A 30 -4.09 11.35 -10.03
C ASP A 30 -4.27 9.82 -10.07
N ALA A 31 -4.42 9.18 -8.91
CA ALA A 31 -4.53 7.74 -8.78
C ALA A 31 -5.78 7.31 -8.03
N THR A 32 -6.47 6.31 -8.56
CA THR A 32 -7.47 5.54 -7.81
C THR A 32 -7.06 4.07 -7.79
N VAL A 33 -6.88 3.50 -6.60
CA VAL A 33 -6.42 2.14 -6.39
C VAL A 33 -7.39 1.39 -5.50
N ASP A 34 -7.78 0.19 -5.93
CA ASP A 34 -8.49 -0.82 -5.15
C ASP A 34 -7.71 -2.14 -5.33
N SER A 35 -7.12 -2.65 -4.26
CA SER A 35 -6.30 -3.85 -4.37
C SER A 35 -6.39 -4.80 -3.19
N SER A 36 -6.18 -6.08 -3.49
CA SER A 36 -5.94 -7.11 -2.47
C SER A 36 -4.68 -7.90 -2.80
N VAL A 37 -3.68 -7.76 -1.93
CA VAL A 37 -2.35 -8.33 -2.16
C VAL A 37 -1.87 -9.09 -0.92
N ASN A 38 -1.32 -10.27 -1.11
CA ASN A 38 -0.79 -11.04 0.02
C ASN A 38 0.65 -10.62 0.38
N ASP A 39 1.47 -10.23 -0.60
CA ASP A 39 2.84 -9.75 -0.42
C ASP A 39 3.10 -8.61 -1.41
N THR A 40 3.38 -7.41 -0.93
CA THR A 40 3.63 -6.25 -1.81
C THR A 40 4.91 -5.50 -1.46
N THR A 41 5.56 -4.99 -2.51
CA THR A 41 6.60 -3.97 -2.39
C THR A 41 6.24 -2.79 -3.28
N GLU A 42 6.07 -1.62 -2.68
CA GLU A 42 5.66 -0.39 -3.38
C GLU A 42 6.63 0.76 -3.16
N ASP A 43 6.95 1.48 -4.24
CA ASP A 43 7.69 2.74 -4.24
C ASP A 43 6.95 3.74 -5.16
N ASN A 44 6.11 4.60 -4.59
CA ASN A 44 5.25 5.47 -5.39
C ASN A 44 5.38 6.95 -5.05
N ASN A 45 5.25 7.79 -6.09
CA ASN A 45 5.06 9.23 -5.93
C ASN A 45 3.73 9.66 -6.54
N VAL A 46 2.81 10.14 -5.71
CA VAL A 46 1.45 10.49 -6.13
C VAL A 46 1.08 11.91 -5.71
N ASN A 47 0.49 12.70 -6.60
CA ASN A 47 0.01 14.04 -6.21
C ASN A 47 -1.36 13.99 -5.54
N ASP A 48 -2.30 13.23 -6.10
CA ASP A 48 -3.65 13.03 -5.56
C ASP A 48 -3.98 11.54 -5.62
N ALA A 49 -4.29 10.94 -4.47
CA ALA A 49 -4.52 9.51 -4.34
C ALA A 49 -5.83 9.21 -3.61
N THR A 50 -6.62 8.28 -4.16
CA THR A 50 -7.68 7.57 -3.44
C THR A 50 -7.33 6.08 -3.42
N VAL A 51 -7.14 5.51 -2.24
CA VAL A 51 -6.65 4.13 -2.05
C VAL A 51 -7.59 3.37 -1.10
N ASP A 52 -7.94 2.14 -1.47
CA ASP A 52 -8.68 1.18 -0.65
C ASP A 52 -8.02 -0.20 -0.78
N ASP A 53 -7.10 -0.52 0.13
CA ASP A 53 -6.27 -1.73 0.01
C ASP A 53 -6.42 -2.71 1.17
N THR A 54 -6.33 -4.00 0.85
CA THR A 54 -6.17 -5.07 1.84
C THR A 54 -4.87 -5.81 1.59
N VAL A 55 -3.92 -5.66 2.50
CA VAL A 55 -2.56 -6.22 2.38
C VAL A 55 -2.20 -7.11 3.57
N TYR A 56 -1.61 -8.28 3.31
CA TYR A 56 -1.18 -9.16 4.41
C TYR A 56 0.27 -8.89 4.85
N ASP A 57 1.20 -8.80 3.91
CA ASP A 57 2.62 -8.43 4.13
C ASP A 57 2.99 -7.30 3.16
N ALA A 58 3.49 -6.18 3.69
CA ALA A 58 3.80 -4.99 2.89
C ALA A 58 5.16 -4.37 3.24
N THR A 59 5.90 -3.99 2.20
CA THR A 59 6.97 -2.99 2.30
C THR A 59 6.63 -1.80 1.40
N VAL A 60 6.41 -0.63 1.98
CA VAL A 60 5.90 0.55 1.26
C VAL A 60 6.79 1.76 1.54
N ASP A 61 7.17 2.48 0.48
CA ASP A 61 7.84 3.79 0.51
C ASP A 61 7.09 4.75 -0.42
N ASN A 62 6.17 5.54 0.12
CA ASN A 62 5.34 6.42 -0.70
C ASN A 62 5.50 7.90 -0.34
N THR A 63 5.49 8.75 -1.37
CA THR A 63 5.32 10.21 -1.21
C THR A 63 3.98 10.63 -1.83
N VAL A 64 3.08 11.16 -1.01
CA VAL A 64 1.75 11.60 -1.45
C VAL A 64 1.46 13.05 -1.05
N ASN A 65 0.98 13.89 -1.97
CA ASN A 65 0.63 15.28 -1.64
C ASN A 65 -0.78 15.42 -1.03
N ASP A 66 -1.79 14.79 -1.63
CA ASP A 66 -3.16 14.72 -1.13
C ASP A 66 -3.65 13.26 -1.20
N ALA A 67 -4.18 12.74 -0.09
CA ALA A 67 -4.53 11.33 0.02
C ALA A 67 -5.87 11.12 0.75
N THR A 68 -6.70 10.25 0.19
CA THR A 68 -7.78 9.57 0.91
C THR A 68 -7.49 8.07 0.92
N VAL A 69 -7.23 7.51 2.09
CA VAL A 69 -6.73 6.14 2.26
C VAL A 69 -7.63 5.37 3.23
N ASN A 70 -7.97 4.13 2.87
CA ASN A 70 -8.68 3.18 3.70
C ASN A 70 -8.01 1.80 3.59
N ASP A 71 -7.05 1.52 4.47
CA ASP A 71 -6.23 0.34 4.32
C ASP A 71 -6.38 -0.64 5.49
N SER A 72 -6.32 -1.93 5.17
CA SER A 72 -6.26 -3.02 6.15
C SER A 72 -4.98 -3.82 5.96
N VAL A 73 -4.08 -3.75 6.93
CA VAL A 73 -2.72 -4.31 6.81
C VAL A 73 -2.39 -5.24 7.99
N SER A 74 -1.87 -6.44 7.74
CA SER A 74 -1.58 -7.42 8.82
C SER A 74 -0.13 -7.44 9.29
N ASP A 75 0.84 -7.14 8.44
CA ASP A 75 2.27 -7.04 8.78
C ASP A 75 2.88 -6.06 7.78
N ALA A 76 3.45 -4.95 8.25
CA ALA A 76 4.02 -3.98 7.33
C ALA A 76 5.21 -3.18 7.86
N THR A 77 6.08 -2.86 6.91
CA THR A 77 7.10 -1.83 7.04
C THR A 77 6.75 -0.68 6.10
N VAL A 78 6.40 0.48 6.66
CA VAL A 78 5.91 1.64 5.90
C VAL A 78 6.79 2.86 6.20
N ASP A 79 7.28 3.53 5.14
CA ASP A 79 7.94 4.85 5.20
C ASP A 79 7.22 5.83 4.28
N ASP A 80 6.17 6.47 4.80
CA ASP A 80 5.32 7.36 4.01
C ASP A 80 5.50 8.83 4.37
N SER A 81 5.53 9.67 3.33
CA SER A 81 5.49 11.12 3.42
C SER A 81 4.19 11.65 2.81
N VAL A 82 3.23 12.00 3.66
CA VAL A 82 1.95 12.57 3.22
C VAL A 82 1.77 14.03 3.68
N TYR A 83 1.42 14.93 2.75
CA TYR A 83 1.27 16.37 3.06
C TYR A 83 -0.13 16.75 3.55
N ASP A 84 -1.19 16.27 2.88
CA ASP A 84 -2.59 16.37 3.32
C ASP A 84 -3.26 14.99 3.19
N ALA A 85 -3.97 14.55 4.22
CA ALA A 85 -4.47 13.18 4.29
C ALA A 85 -5.75 13.03 5.10
N THR A 86 -6.67 12.22 4.56
CA THR A 86 -7.74 11.56 5.30
C THR A 86 -7.49 10.06 5.28
N VAL A 87 -7.25 9.48 6.45
CA VAL A 87 -6.76 8.10 6.58
C VAL A 87 -7.63 7.33 7.57
N ASP A 88 -8.08 6.14 7.18
CA ASP A 88 -8.76 5.14 8.03
C ASP A 88 -8.05 3.79 7.92
N ASP A 89 -7.03 3.57 8.76
CA ASP A 89 -6.20 2.38 8.68
C ASP A 89 -6.45 1.39 9.82
N SER A 90 -6.43 0.11 9.48
CA SER A 90 -6.46 -1.00 10.43
C SER A 90 -5.21 -1.87 10.30
N ILE A 91 -4.25 -1.68 11.22
CA ILE A 91 -3.00 -2.47 11.27
C ILE A 91 -3.08 -3.56 12.35
N TYR A 92 -2.85 -4.82 11.96
CA TYR A 92 -2.96 -6.00 12.82
C TYR A 92 -1.60 -6.69 13.09
N GLU A 93 -0.73 -6.06 13.88
CA GLU A 93 0.53 -6.68 14.28
C GLU A 93 0.34 -7.96 15.12
N GLU A 94 0.83 -9.11 14.64
CA GLU A 94 0.83 -10.35 15.43
C GLU A 94 1.88 -10.24 16.55
N GLU A 95 1.48 -9.66 17.69
CA GLU A 95 2.35 -9.57 18.87
C GLU A 95 2.71 -10.99 19.34
N LYS A 96 3.89 -11.48 18.96
CA LYS A 96 4.46 -12.73 19.48
C LYS A 96 4.50 -12.64 21.00
N LYS A 97 3.48 -13.21 21.65
CA LYS A 97 3.44 -13.40 23.11
C LYS A 97 4.75 -14.07 23.51
N ARG A 98 5.66 -13.30 24.09
CA ARG A 98 6.81 -13.86 24.80
C ARG A 98 6.25 -14.69 25.95
N LEU A 99 6.09 -15.99 25.71
CA LEU A 99 5.97 -16.96 26.78
C LEU A 99 7.25 -16.84 27.58
N ARG A 100 7.19 -16.10 28.69
CA ARG A 100 8.22 -16.17 29.74
C ARG A 100 8.22 -17.60 30.23
N GLN A 101 9.11 -18.43 29.67
CA GLN A 101 9.42 -19.72 30.24
C GLN A 101 10.05 -19.45 31.61
N TYR A 102 9.40 -19.97 32.65
CA TYR A 102 9.84 -19.93 34.04
C TYR A 102 10.65 -21.17 34.36
#